data_AF-A0A2T3ZJV9-F1
#
_entry.id   AF-A0A2T3ZJV9-F1
#
_cell.length_a   1.000
_cell.length_b   1.000
_cell.length_c   1.000
_cell.angle_alpha   90.00
_cell.angle_beta   90.00
_cell.angle_gamma   90.00
#
_symmetry.space_group_name_H-M   'P 1'
#
loop_
_entity.id
_entity.type
_entity.pdbx_description
1 polymer ?
#
loop_
_entity_poly.entity_id
_entity_poly.type
_entity_poly.pdbx_seq_one_letter_code
_entity_poly.pdbx_strand_id
1 'polypeptide(L)'
;MKFFTAAALFAAVAIAGPVEVRTGGGSICPDGLFSNPQCCDTQLLGIIGLGCEVPSQTPRDGADFKNICAKTGDQALCCVLPIAGQDLLCQAAVGAA
;
A
#
# COMPACT_ATOMS: atom_id res chain seq x y z
N MET A 1 3.23 -29.11 -51.43
CA MET A 1 4.40 -29.12 -50.52
C MET A 1 4.23 -28.01 -49.47
N LYS A 2 3.30 -28.17 -48.51
CA LYS A 2 2.82 -27.09 -47.61
C LYS A 2 3.57 -27.15 -46.26
N PHE A 3 4.62 -26.35 -46.16
CA PHE A 3 5.42 -26.14 -44.95
C PHE A 3 4.88 -24.94 -44.18
N PHE A 4 4.00 -25.08 -43.18
CA PHE A 4 3.87 -24.06 -42.10
C PHE A 4 3.38 -24.74 -40.82
N THR A 5 4.37 -25.20 -40.07
CA THR A 5 4.34 -25.80 -38.74
C THR A 5 4.15 -24.75 -37.64
N ALA A 6 3.40 -25.13 -36.60
CA ALA A 6 3.52 -24.72 -35.20
C ALA A 6 3.26 -23.23 -34.83
N ALA A 7 2.02 -22.93 -34.43
CA ALA A 7 1.67 -21.66 -33.77
C ALA A 7 0.83 -21.82 -32.48
N ALA A 8 0.80 -23.01 -31.85
CA ALA A 8 -0.28 -23.34 -30.91
C ALA A 8 0.11 -23.54 -29.41
N LEU A 9 1.25 -23.03 -28.91
CA LEU A 9 1.74 -23.41 -27.57
C LEU A 9 1.86 -22.28 -26.52
N PHE A 10 1.35 -21.08 -26.75
CA PHE A 10 1.30 -20.02 -25.72
C PHE A 10 0.04 -20.12 -24.83
N ALA A 11 -0.16 -21.28 -24.19
CA ALA A 11 -1.17 -21.46 -23.14
C ALA A 11 -0.54 -21.24 -21.76
N ALA A 12 -0.16 -20.00 -21.45
CA ALA A 12 0.23 -19.59 -20.10
C ALA A 12 -1.00 -19.02 -19.38
N VAL A 13 -1.76 -19.89 -18.72
CA VAL A 13 -2.85 -19.48 -17.82
C VAL A 13 -2.25 -19.29 -16.43
N ALA A 14 -1.93 -18.04 -16.07
CA ALA A 14 -1.65 -17.68 -14.68
C ALA A 14 -2.99 -17.43 -13.98
N ILE A 15 -3.53 -18.45 -13.31
CA ILE A 15 -4.67 -18.28 -12.39
C ILE A 15 -4.16 -17.66 -11.09
N ALA A 16 -4.15 -16.33 -11.02
CA ALA A 16 -4.21 -15.63 -9.75
C ALA A 16 -5.62 -15.84 -9.18
N GLY A 17 -5.75 -16.75 -8.21
CA GLY A 17 -7.01 -16.99 -7.50
C GLY A 17 -7.45 -15.74 -6.71
N PRO A 18 -8.76 -15.60 -6.41
CA PRO A 18 -9.24 -14.50 -5.61
C PRO A 18 -8.61 -14.58 -4.21
N VAL A 19 -7.88 -13.53 -3.83
CA VAL A 19 -7.56 -13.27 -2.43
C VAL A 19 -8.90 -13.12 -1.71
N GLU A 20 -9.17 -14.01 -0.77
CA GLU A 20 -10.27 -13.86 0.18
C GLU A 20 -9.98 -12.63 1.04
N VAL A 21 -10.43 -11.46 0.58
CA VAL A 21 -10.47 -10.25 1.41
C VAL A 21 -11.48 -10.55 2.52
N ARG A 22 -10.98 -10.84 3.71
CA ARG A 22 -11.79 -10.84 4.92
C ARG A 22 -12.14 -9.38 5.24
N THR A 23 -13.15 -8.86 4.58
CA THR A 23 -13.87 -7.62 4.93
C THR A 23 -14.62 -7.85 6.25
N GLY A 24 -13.87 -7.84 7.37
CA GLY A 24 -14.40 -8.01 8.72
C GLY A 24 -13.98 -6.91 9.71
N GLY A 25 -13.40 -5.82 9.19
CA GLY A 25 -12.84 -4.69 9.92
C GLY A 25 -11.72 -4.14 9.06
N GLY A 26 -12.02 -3.15 8.21
CA GLY A 26 -11.10 -2.70 7.16
C GLY A 26 -9.75 -2.31 7.75
N SER A 27 -8.69 -3.04 7.36
CA SER A 27 -7.35 -2.67 7.77
C SER A 27 -7.03 -1.29 7.19
N ILE A 28 -6.46 -0.43 8.02
CA ILE A 28 -6.13 0.96 7.67
C ILE A 28 -5.15 1.00 6.49
N CYS A 29 -4.25 0.01 6.45
CA CYS A 29 -3.39 -0.32 5.34
C CYS A 29 -3.80 -1.67 4.76
N PRO A 30 -3.99 -1.79 3.43
CA PRO A 30 -4.37 -3.06 2.83
C PRO A 30 -3.27 -4.10 3.04
N ASP A 31 -3.69 -5.37 3.10
CA ASP A 31 -2.74 -6.46 3.06
C ASP A 31 -1.92 -6.44 1.76
N GLY A 32 -0.65 -6.85 1.86
CA GLY A 32 0.27 -6.90 0.73
C GLY A 32 1.34 -5.83 0.79
N LEU A 33 1.65 -5.25 -0.38
CA LEU A 33 2.83 -4.39 -0.53
C LEU A 33 2.71 -3.12 0.33
N PHE A 34 1.56 -2.45 0.36
CA PHE A 34 1.32 -1.23 1.16
C PHE A 34 0.72 -1.54 2.54
N SER A 35 1.32 -2.46 3.29
CA SER A 35 0.80 -2.93 4.59
C SER A 35 1.39 -2.19 5.79
N ASN A 36 2.37 -1.29 5.60
CA ASN A 36 3.08 -0.64 6.69
C ASN A 36 2.54 0.78 6.94
N PRO A 37 1.88 1.06 8.09
CA PRO A 37 1.45 2.41 8.41
C PRO A 37 2.65 3.30 8.73
N GLN A 38 2.71 4.49 8.11
CA GLN A 38 3.72 5.53 8.30
C GLN A 38 3.07 6.92 8.34
N CYS A 39 3.65 7.81 9.13
CA CYS A 39 3.38 9.24 9.09
C CYS A 39 4.45 9.92 8.21
N CYS A 40 4.09 10.50 7.08
CA CYS A 40 5.05 11.13 6.16
C CYS A 40 4.75 12.62 5.99
N ASP A 41 5.77 13.47 6.07
CA ASP A 41 5.66 14.93 5.92
C ASP A 41 4.95 15.32 4.61
N THR A 42 5.35 14.71 3.50
CA THR A 42 4.76 14.96 2.20
C THR A 42 4.59 13.71 1.35
N GLN A 43 3.58 13.73 0.48
CA GLN A 43 3.37 12.70 -0.54
C GLN A 43 3.55 13.31 -1.93
N LEU A 44 4.64 12.93 -2.61
CA LEU A 44 4.91 13.31 -3.98
C LEU A 44 4.21 12.37 -4.97
N LEU A 45 3.62 12.95 -6.01
CA LEU A 45 2.96 12.23 -7.12
C LEU A 45 1.82 11.28 -6.67
N GLY A 46 1.37 11.39 -5.42
CA GLY A 46 0.37 10.50 -4.82
C GLY A 46 0.87 9.07 -4.53
N ILE A 47 2.16 8.79 -4.72
CA ILE A 47 2.73 7.44 -4.56
C ILE A 47 4.06 7.39 -3.79
N ILE A 48 4.72 8.52 -3.54
CA ILE A 48 6.00 8.55 -2.82
C ILE A 48 5.83 9.35 -1.53
N GLY A 49 5.98 8.72 -0.37
CA GLY A 49 6.06 9.40 0.92
C GLY A 49 7.49 9.81 1.23
N LEU A 50 7.69 11.08 1.61
CA LEU A 50 8.98 11.60 2.07
C LEU A 50 8.93 11.90 3.56
N GLY A 51 10.10 11.81 4.22
CA GLY A 51 10.19 12.11 5.65
C GLY A 51 9.31 11.20 6.51
N CYS A 52 9.15 9.94 6.11
CA CYS A 52 8.26 9.01 6.79
C CYS A 52 8.82 8.57 8.16
N GLU A 53 7.96 8.45 9.15
CA GLU A 53 8.24 7.95 10.49
C GLU A 53 7.13 7.01 10.96
N VAL A 54 7.49 6.04 11.80
CA VAL A 54 6.51 5.09 12.35
C VAL A 54 5.56 5.84 13.28
N PRO A 55 4.24 5.61 13.20
CA PRO A 55 3.28 6.30 14.06
C PRO A 55 3.59 6.06 15.53
N SER A 56 3.49 7.11 16.34
CA SER A 56 3.79 7.07 17.79
C SER A 56 2.94 6.08 18.60
N GLN A 57 1.82 5.63 18.03
CA GLN A 57 0.90 4.66 18.59
C GLN A 57 0.23 3.89 17.44
N THR A 58 -0.18 2.65 17.69
CA THR A 58 -0.94 1.87 16.71
C THR A 58 -2.29 2.51 16.45
N PRO A 59 -2.61 2.90 15.20
CA PRO A 59 -3.88 3.52 14.88
C PRO A 59 -5.03 2.50 14.94
N ARG A 60 -6.19 2.93 15.44
CA ARG A 60 -7.39 2.10 15.60
C ARG A 60 -8.25 2.03 14.34
N ASP A 61 -8.34 3.14 13.62
CA ASP A 61 -9.03 3.29 12.34
C ASP A 61 -8.35 4.41 11.52
N GLY A 62 -8.85 4.68 10.31
CA GLY A 62 -8.27 5.71 9.44
C GLY A 62 -8.32 7.12 10.03
N ALA A 63 -9.36 7.45 10.80
CA ALA A 63 -9.50 8.77 11.41
C ALA A 63 -8.52 8.94 12.59
N ASP A 64 -8.38 7.92 13.42
CA ASP A 64 -7.36 7.84 14.47
C ASP A 64 -5.96 7.93 13.85
N PHE A 65 -5.72 7.24 12.73
CA PHE A 65 -4.43 7.28 12.02
C PHE A 65 -4.09 8.70 11.54
N LYS A 66 -5.03 9.35 10.86
CA LYS A 66 -4.91 10.75 10.44
C LYS A 66 -4.59 11.66 11.63
N ASN A 67 -5.33 11.50 12.74
CA ASN A 67 -5.13 12.31 13.93
C ASN A 67 -3.76 12.07 14.59
N ILE A 68 -3.23 10.85 14.54
CA ILE A 68 -1.91 10.51 15.08
C ILE A 68 -0.82 11.23 14.29
N CYS A 69 -0.83 11.13 12.96
CA CYS A 69 0.16 11.79 12.11
C CYS A 69 0.02 13.31 12.08
N ALA A 70 -1.22 13.83 12.17
CA ALA A 70 -1.46 15.27 12.23
C ALA A 70 -0.86 15.95 13.47
N LYS A 71 -0.51 15.21 14.53
CA LYS A 71 0.18 15.77 15.71
C LYS A 71 1.58 16.29 15.39
N THR A 72 2.25 15.70 14.41
CA THR A 72 3.58 16.10 13.93
C THR A 72 3.50 16.92 12.64
N GLY A 73 2.31 17.09 12.07
CA GLY A 73 2.09 17.77 10.79
C GLY A 73 2.13 16.83 9.58
N ASP A 74 2.21 15.53 9.81
CA ASP A 74 2.39 14.52 8.77
C ASP A 74 1.08 13.97 8.23
N GLN A 75 1.18 13.31 7.08
CA GLN A 75 0.11 12.58 6.42
C GLN A 75 0.13 11.09 6.80
N ALA A 76 -1.05 10.52 7.02
CA ALA A 76 -1.23 9.10 7.30
C ALA A 76 -1.19 8.27 6.01
N LEU A 77 -0.07 7.59 5.78
CA LEU A 77 0.18 6.79 4.58
C LEU A 77 0.45 5.33 4.91
N CYS A 78 0.26 4.48 3.90
CA CYS A 78 0.56 3.07 3.92
C CYS A 78 1.68 2.79 2.92
N CYS A 79 2.83 2.36 3.42
CA CYS A 79 4.08 2.27 2.68
C CYS A 79 4.56 0.83 2.51
N VAL A 80 5.50 0.66 1.58
CA VAL A 80 6.04 -0.66 1.23
C VAL A 80 7.04 -1.24 2.22
N LEU A 81 7.67 -0.36 3.02
CA LEU A 81 8.64 -0.74 4.03
C LEU A 81 8.38 0.02 5.33
N PRO A 82 8.56 -0.62 6.50
CA PRO A 82 8.40 0.02 7.80
C PRO A 82 9.68 0.76 8.23
N ILE A 83 10.32 1.53 7.35
CA ILE A 83 11.62 2.18 7.65
C ILE A 83 11.48 3.70 7.63
N ALA A 84 11.84 4.33 8.74
CA ALA A 84 11.82 5.79 8.86
C ALA A 84 12.94 6.47 8.05
N GLY A 85 12.71 7.72 7.64
CA GLY A 85 13.73 8.59 7.05
C GLY A 85 14.15 8.25 5.61
N GLN A 86 13.39 7.42 4.90
CA GLN A 86 13.60 7.12 3.49
C GLN A 86 12.42 7.58 2.63
N ASP A 87 12.69 7.75 1.34
CA ASP A 87 11.67 7.93 0.32
C ASP A 87 11.01 6.58 0.09
N LEU A 88 9.75 6.46 0.51
CA LEU A 88 9.02 5.20 0.47
C LEU A 88 7.94 5.27 -0.60
N LEU A 89 7.73 4.16 -1.31
CA LEU A 89 6.50 4.02 -2.08
C LEU A 89 5.34 3.87 -1.09
N CYS A 90 4.37 4.79 -1.15
CA CYS A 90 3.28 4.90 -0.20
C CYS A 90 1.98 5.33 -0.88
N GLN A 91 0.84 4.84 -0.39
CA GLN A 91 -0.49 5.29 -0.76
C GLN A 91 -1.22 5.89 0.45
N ALA A 92 -2.26 6.69 0.21
CA ALA A 92 -3.09 7.21 1.29
C ALA A 92 -3.75 6.07 2.08
N ALA A 93 -3.79 6.21 3.40
CA ALA A 93 -4.44 5.21 4.25
C ALA A 93 -5.97 5.24 4.11
N VAL A 94 -6.59 4.07 4.21
CA VAL A 94 -8.05 3.94 4.07
C VAL A 94 -8.73 4.64 5.24
N GLY A 95 -9.64 5.57 4.94
CA GLY A 95 -10.37 6.34 5.95
C GLY A 95 -9.58 7.47 6.61
N ALA A 96 -8.37 7.78 6.12
CA ALA A 96 -7.54 8.88 6.61
C ALA A 96 -7.68 10.18 5.80
N ALA A 97 -8.75 10.31 5.01
CA ALA A 97 -9.05 11.51 4.22
C ALA A 97 -9.51 12.70 5.06
#